data_AF-A0A929K753-F1
#
_entry.id   AF-A0A929K753-F1
#
_cell.length_a   1.000
_cell.length_b   1.000
_cell.length_c   1.000
_cell.angle_alpha   90.00
_cell.angle_beta   90.00
_cell.angle_gamma   90.00
#
_symmetry.space_group_name_H-M   'P 1'
#
loop_
_entity.id
_entity.type
_entity.pdbx_description
1 polymer ?
#
loop_
_entity_poly.entity_id
_entity_poly.type
_entity_poly.pdbx_seq_one_letter_code
_entity_poly.pdbx_strand_id
1 'polypeptide(L)' 'MPKVATDIPDDLYKKIEEEVNFGIFPNVSEAINAALRKAYAIKSRTYLKWLIKKEGISEASMLKELENIRR' A
#
# COMPACT_ATOMS: atom_id res chain seq x y z
N MET A 1 17.75 1.10 -4.24
CA MET A 1 16.86 0.12 -3.56
C MET A 1 17.61 -1.20 -3.43
N PRO A 2 17.51 -1.90 -2.29
CA PRO A 2 18.08 -3.24 -2.17
C PRO A 2 17.41 -4.18 -3.17
N LYS A 3 18.19 -5.01 -3.84
CA LYS A 3 17.65 -6.05 -4.73
C LYS A 3 17.25 -7.24 -3.86
N VAL A 4 16.00 -7.65 -4.00
CA VAL A 4 15.45 -8.82 -3.30
C VAL A 4 15.13 -9.86 -4.34
N ALA A 5 15.67 -11.08 -4.16
CA ALA A 5 15.28 -12.25 -4.94
C ALA A 5 14.29 -13.06 -4.10
N THR A 6 13.20 -13.49 -4.72
CA THR A 6 12.20 -14.35 -4.10
C THR A 6 11.60 -15.25 -5.16
N ASP A 7 11.27 -16.47 -4.77
CA ASP A 7 10.50 -17.37 -5.61
C ASP A 7 9.02 -17.03 -5.47
N ILE A 8 8.29 -17.12 -6.59
CA ILE A 8 6.84 -16.96 -6.63
C ILE A 8 6.23 -18.02 -7.56
N PRO A 9 4.96 -18.38 -7.37
CA PRO A 9 4.26 -19.29 -8.27
C PRO A 9 4.25 -18.81 -9.73
N ASP A 10 4.44 -19.72 -10.68
CA ASP A 10 4.50 -19.42 -12.11
C ASP A 10 3.22 -18.75 -12.64
N ASP A 11 2.06 -19.15 -12.13
CA ASP A 11 0.77 -18.58 -12.51
C ASP A 11 0.66 -17.11 -12.08
N LEU A 12 1.21 -16.77 -10.92
CA LEU A 12 1.27 -15.40 -10.43
C LEU A 12 2.24 -14.57 -11.28
N TYR A 13 3.41 -15.13 -11.62
CA TYR A 13 4.39 -14.45 -12.46
C TYR A 13 3.81 -14.11 -13.85
N LYS A 14 3.11 -15.07 -14.48
CA LYS A 14 2.45 -14.87 -15.78
C LYS A 14 1.46 -13.71 -15.77
N LYS A 15 0.64 -13.59 -14.71
CA LYS A 15 -0.30 -12.46 -14.58
C LYS A 15 0.42 -11.11 -14.48
N ILE A 16 1.56 -11.06 -13.80
CA ILE A 16 2.35 -9.83 -13.70
C ILE A 16 2.98 -9.48 -15.07
N GLU A 17 3.47 -10.48 -15.81
CA GLU A 17 3.96 -10.27 -17.17
C GLU A 17 2.87 -9.78 -18.12
N GLU A 18 1.64 -10.30 -18.01
CA GLU A 18 0.50 -9.82 -18.78
C GLU A 18 0.26 -8.33 -18.53
N GLU A 19 0.26 -7.87 -17.28
CA GLU A 19 0.11 -6.44 -16.95
C GLU A 19 1.23 -5.57 -17.58
N VAL A 20 2.45 -6.09 -17.66
CA VAL A 20 3.57 -5.42 -18.33
C VAL A 20 3.37 -5.41 -19.85
N ASN A 21 2.96 -6.52 -20.44
CA ASN A 21 2.69 -6.65 -21.87
C ASN A 21 1.52 -5.77 -22.32
N PHE A 22 0.51 -5.57 -21.46
CA PHE A 22 -0.57 -4.60 -21.67
C PHE A 22 -0.13 -3.14 -21.49
N GLY A 23 1.13 -2.89 -21.10
CA GLY A 23 1.67 -1.55 -20.92
C GLY A 23 1.17 -0.85 -19.66
N ILE A 24 0.57 -1.57 -18.70
CA ILE A 24 0.12 -1.01 -17.42
C ILE A 24 1.32 -0.62 -16.56
N PHE A 25 2.36 -1.46 -16.59
CA PHE A 25 3.64 -1.22 -15.93
C PHE A 25 4.79 -1.35 -16.93
N PRO A 26 5.86 -0.56 -16.78
CA PRO A 26 6.99 -0.62 -17.71
C PRO A 26 7.89 -1.84 -17.50
N ASN A 27 7.82 -2.50 -16.34
CA ASN A 27 8.53 -3.75 -16.05
C ASN A 27 7.92 -4.47 -14.82
N VAL A 28 8.28 -5.74 -14.66
CA VAL A 28 7.81 -6.61 -13.56
C VAL A 28 8.17 -6.03 -12.18
N SER A 29 9.36 -5.44 -12.03
CA SER A 29 9.79 -4.87 -10.75
C SER A 29 8.92 -3.70 -10.31
N GLU A 30 8.49 -2.86 -11.25
CA GLU A 30 7.58 -1.75 -10.96
C GLU A 30 6.17 -2.22 -10.61
N ALA A 31 5.65 -3.22 -11.32
CA ALA A 31 4.38 -3.85 -10.99
C ALA A 31 4.38 -4.41 -9.54
N ILE A 32 5.43 -5.16 -9.19
CA ILE A 32 5.60 -5.72 -7.84
C ILE A 32 5.74 -4.61 -6.79
N ASN A 33 6.55 -3.59 -7.05
CA ASN A 33 6.72 -2.47 -6.12
C ASN A 33 5.41 -1.70 -5.89
N ALA A 34 4.61 -1.51 -6.93
CA ALA A 34 3.29 -0.87 -6.82
C ALA A 34 2.33 -1.71 -5.98
N ALA A 35 2.25 -3.02 -6.22
CA ALA A 35 1.48 -3.96 -5.41
C ALA A 35 1.96 -3.95 -3.93
N LEU A 36 3.28 -3.96 -3.74
CA LEU A 36 4.05 -3.70 -2.52
C LEU A 36 3.44 -2.59 -1.66
N ARG A 37 3.51 -1.39 -2.24
CA ARG A 37 3.07 -0.14 -1.62
C ARG A 37 1.58 -0.16 -1.32
N LYS A 38 0.76 -0.68 -2.24
CA LYS A 38 -0.69 -0.78 -2.05
C LYS A 38 -1.04 -1.70 -0.88
N ALA A 39 -0.43 -2.88 -0.81
CA ALA A 39 -0.65 -3.83 0.28
C ALA A 39 -0.24 -3.24 1.63
N TYR A 40 0.92 -2.57 1.69
CA TYR A 40 1.37 -1.90 2.90
C TYR A 40 0.42 -0.76 3.32
N ALA A 41 -0.01 0.08 2.36
CA ALA A 41 -0.94 1.16 2.64
C ALA A 41 -2.29 0.66 3.21
N ILE A 42 -2.80 -0.48 2.71
CA ILE A 42 -4.01 -1.11 3.24
C ILE A 42 -3.79 -1.59 4.68
N LYS A 43 -2.68 -2.29 4.96
CA LYS A 43 -2.33 -2.73 6.31
C LYS A 43 -2.23 -1.56 7.27
N SER A 44 -1.53 -0.50 6.89
CA SER A 44 -1.37 0.72 7.69
C SER A 44 -2.72 1.40 7.97
N ARG A 45 -3.60 1.52 6.97
CA ARG A 45 -4.95 2.09 7.16
C ARG A 45 -5.79 1.26 8.13
N THR A 46 -5.75 -0.06 8.02
CA THR A 46 -6.46 -0.96 8.94
C THR A 46 -5.93 -0.81 10.36
N TYR A 47 -4.61 -0.76 10.52
CA TYR A 47 -3.97 -0.52 11.81
C TYR A 47 -4.38 0.82 12.43
N LEU A 48 -4.35 1.91 11.66
CA LEU A 48 -4.76 3.23 12.14
C LEU A 48 -6.23 3.26 12.58
N LYS A 49 -7.13 2.64 11.79
CA LYS A 49 -8.55 2.52 12.17
C LYS A 49 -8.72 1.75 13.48
N TRP A 50 -7.95 0.68 13.67
CA TRP A 50 -7.95 -0.07 14.92
C TRP A 50 -7.44 0.77 16.09
N LEU A 51 -6.34 1.51 15.89
CA LEU A 51 -5.75 2.37 16.92
C LEU A 51 -6.71 3.48 17.36
N ILE A 52 -7.37 4.16 16.41
CA ILE A 52 -8.38 5.18 16.68
C ILE A 52 -9.49 4.64 17.59
N LYS A 53 -9.98 3.43 17.30
CA LYS A 53 -11.00 2.77 18.12
C LYS A 53 -10.49 2.41 19.51
N LYS A 54 -9.26 1.90 19.60
CA LYS A 54 -8.64 1.49 20.88
C LYS A 54 -8.42 2.69 21.80
N GLU A 55 -7.93 3.80 21.26
CA GLU A 55 -7.62 5.01 22.01
C GLU A 55 -8.85 5.92 22.22
N GLY A 56 -10.03 5.53 21.72
CA GLY A 56 -11.26 6.30 21.86
C GLY A 56 -11.23 7.67 21.17
N ILE A 57 -10.40 7.83 20.13
CA ILE A 57 -10.24 9.09 19.42
C ILE A 57 -11.51 9.37 18.61
N SER A 58 -12.20 10.47 18.93
CA SER A 58 -13.36 10.91 18.18
C SER A 58 -12.95 11.60 16.88
N GLU A 59 -13.82 11.52 15.87
CA GLU A 59 -13.61 12.22 14.59
C GLU A 59 -13.44 13.74 14.79
N ALA A 60 -14.21 14.33 15.71
CA ALA A 60 -14.10 15.74 16.06
C ALA A 60 -12.71 16.12 16.60
N SER A 61 -12.13 15.28 17.47
CA SER A 61 -10.77 15.50 17.99
C SER A 61 -9.74 15.45 16.86
N MET A 62 -9.91 14.52 15.92
CA MET A 62 -8.99 14.33 14.80
C MET A 62 -9.06 15.49 13.79
N LEU A 63 -10.28 16.00 13.52
CA LEU A 63 -10.50 17.16 12.65
C LEU A 63 -9.86 18.43 13.23
N LYS A 64 -9.98 18.64 14.54
CA LYS A 64 -9.34 19.77 15.23
C LYS A 64 -7.82 19.75 15.11
N GLU A 65 -7.19 18.57 15.26
CA GLU A 65 -5.75 18.41 15.05
C GLU A 65 -5.33 18.64 13.59
N LEU A 66 -6.15 18.20 12.62
CA LEU A 66 -5.91 18.45 11.20
C LEU A 66 -5.95 19.95 10.85
N GLU A 67 -6.85 20.73 11.46
CA GLU A 67 -6.90 22.18 11.32
C GLU A 67 -5.64 22.85 11.90
N ASN A 68 -5.14 22.37 13.05
CA ASN A 68 -3.91 22.88 13.65
C ASN A 68 -2.67 22.63 12.77
N ILE A 69 -2.58 21.48 12.10
CA ILE A 69 -1.44 21.15 11.21
C ILE A 69 -1.45 21.99 9.93
N ARG A 70 -2.63 22.44 9.48
CA ARG A 70 -2.78 23.23 8.24
C ARG A 70 -2.52 24.72 8.43
N ARG A 71 -2.45 25.21 9.67
CA ARG A 71 -2.04 26.58 10.02
C ARG A 71 -0.54 26.71 10.15
#